data_AF-A0A673GVY2-F1
#
_entry.id   AF-A0A673GVY2-F1
#
_cell.length_a   1.000
_cell.length_b   1.000
_cell.length_c   1.000
_cell.angle_alpha   90.00
_cell.angle_beta   90.00
_cell.angle_gamma   90.00
#
_symmetry.space_group_name_H-M   'P 1'
#
loop_
_entity.id
_entity.type
_entity.pdbx_description
1 polymer ?
#
loop_
_entity_poly.entity_id
_entity_poly.type
_entity_poly.pdbx_seq_one_letter_code
_entity_poly.pdbx_strand_id
1 'polypeptide(L)'
;MFHFIILQTLWEHTFECSNTNRNKYESLTKTAEADGFFDVLEERRRSSDLSYAFRTFNPQPYRGATPISAAALNRMVLESQYLSYVIQESEEPREALLEEASALLDEMSQNLQLGFIRLLGSIMNKVFKSVFSSIHVNEDGLTRLQQAIQEYPVILLPNHRSYMDFLVLSYIMFTYDLSIPVIAAGIPLMGMKLIGEMFRRSGAFFIRRAIGSDKLYWAVLSEYVRTIVRTGYAPLEFYVEGLRSRTLKSLTPKLAYFISTSCLDNTSHFYEV
;
A
#
# COMPACT_ATOMS: atom_id res chain seq x y z
N MET A 1 2.22 -11.71 20.70
CA MET A 1 1.92 -12.51 19.51
C MET A 1 1.04 -11.65 18.61
N PHE A 2 1.61 -11.02 17.58
CA PHE A 2 0.86 -10.20 16.62
C PHE A 2 0.50 -11.09 15.44
N HIS A 3 -0.80 -11.37 15.24
CA HIS A 3 -1.29 -12.06 14.05
C HIS A 3 -1.62 -11.00 13.01
N PHE A 4 -1.13 -11.15 11.78
CA PHE A 4 -1.40 -10.27 10.65
C PHE A 4 -1.74 -11.15 9.43
N ILE A 5 -2.48 -10.59 8.48
CA ILE A 5 -2.98 -11.31 7.30
C ILE A 5 -2.22 -10.84 6.05
N ILE A 6 -1.68 -11.78 5.27
CA ILE A 6 -1.08 -11.53 3.96
C ILE A 6 -2.08 -11.91 2.86
N LEU A 7 -2.42 -10.96 1.98
CA LEU A 7 -3.36 -11.16 0.88
C LEU A 7 -2.65 -11.04 -0.47
N GLN A 8 -2.32 -12.19 -1.09
CA GLN A 8 -1.57 -12.26 -2.35
C GLN A 8 -2.47 -12.46 -3.59
N THR A 9 -3.60 -13.13 -3.45
CA THR A 9 -4.41 -13.59 -4.59
C THR A 9 -5.67 -12.75 -4.82
N LEU A 10 -5.93 -11.76 -3.95
CA LEU A 10 -7.16 -10.95 -4.04
C LEU A 10 -7.23 -10.09 -5.30
N TRP A 11 -6.14 -9.65 -5.92
CA TRP A 11 -6.24 -8.70 -7.03
C TRP A 11 -7.05 -9.24 -8.22
N GLU A 12 -6.74 -10.44 -8.72
CA GLU A 12 -7.41 -10.98 -9.92
C GLU A 12 -8.85 -11.45 -9.65
N HIS A 13 -9.14 -11.87 -8.42
CA HIS A 13 -10.48 -12.32 -8.02
C HIS A 13 -11.34 -11.22 -7.39
N THR A 14 -10.75 -10.07 -7.05
CA THR A 14 -11.48 -8.95 -6.43
C THR A 14 -11.63 -7.77 -7.39
N PHE A 15 -10.69 -7.53 -8.31
CA PHE A 15 -10.69 -6.34 -9.14
C PHE A 15 -10.37 -6.63 -10.61
N GLU A 16 -11.22 -6.16 -11.51
CA GLU A 16 -10.99 -6.30 -12.96
C GLU A 16 -11.24 -4.98 -13.71
N CYS A 17 -10.22 -4.46 -14.39
CA CYS A 17 -10.33 -3.25 -15.21
C CYS A 17 -10.40 -3.62 -16.71
N SER A 18 -11.43 -3.16 -17.41
CA SER A 18 -11.62 -3.44 -18.85
C SER A 18 -11.53 -2.19 -19.72
N ASN A 19 -11.05 -2.37 -20.95
CA ASN A 19 -10.90 -1.31 -21.97
C ASN A 19 -11.47 -1.69 -23.34
N THR A 20 -12.62 -2.36 -23.35
CA THR A 20 -13.27 -2.89 -24.56
C THR A 20 -14.38 -1.99 -25.14
N ASN A 21 -14.63 -2.11 -26.46
CA ASN A 21 -15.71 -1.42 -27.17
C ASN A 21 -17.12 -1.64 -26.57
N ARG A 22 -18.01 -0.66 -26.77
CA ARG A 22 -19.34 -0.51 -26.14
C ARG A 22 -20.25 -1.75 -26.18
N ASN A 23 -20.32 -2.48 -27.31
CA ASN A 23 -21.17 -3.66 -27.42
C ASN A 23 -20.62 -4.88 -26.65
N LYS A 24 -19.29 -4.99 -26.55
CA LYS A 24 -18.62 -6.04 -25.75
C LYS A 24 -18.67 -5.71 -24.25
N TYR A 25 -18.67 -4.42 -23.93
CA TYR A 25 -18.87 -3.93 -22.57
C TYR A 25 -20.21 -4.39 -22.00
N GLU A 26 -21.34 -4.16 -22.68
CA GLU A 26 -22.68 -4.55 -22.20
C GLU A 26 -22.84 -6.06 -21.96
N SER A 27 -22.15 -6.92 -22.72
CA SER A 27 -22.13 -8.36 -22.47
C SER A 27 -21.26 -8.76 -21.27
N LEU A 28 -20.15 -8.05 -21.05
CA LEU A 28 -19.24 -8.30 -19.93
C LEU A 28 -19.83 -7.84 -18.61
N THR A 29 -20.47 -6.66 -18.55
CA THR A 29 -21.13 -6.18 -17.34
C THR A 29 -22.25 -7.12 -16.90
N LYS A 30 -23.11 -7.59 -17.82
CA LYS A 30 -24.16 -8.56 -17.46
C LYS A 30 -23.64 -9.89 -16.93
N THR A 31 -22.44 -10.31 -17.37
CA THR A 31 -21.81 -11.54 -16.89
C THR A 31 -21.15 -11.30 -15.52
N ALA A 32 -20.43 -10.19 -15.38
CA ALA A 32 -19.77 -9.80 -14.13
C ALA A 32 -20.76 -9.54 -12.98
N GLU A 33 -21.89 -8.87 -13.25
CA GLU A 33 -22.97 -8.66 -12.29
C GLU A 33 -23.59 -9.99 -11.81
N ALA A 34 -23.68 -10.98 -12.70
CA ALA A 34 -24.15 -12.32 -12.35
C ALA A 34 -23.15 -13.08 -11.45
N ASP A 35 -21.87 -12.73 -11.54
CA ASP A 35 -20.77 -13.32 -10.77
C ASP A 35 -20.42 -12.53 -9.48
N GLY A 36 -21.26 -11.55 -9.09
CA GLY A 36 -21.06 -10.77 -7.85
C GLY A 36 -20.08 -9.60 -7.96
N PHE A 37 -19.75 -9.20 -9.19
CA PHE A 37 -18.92 -8.02 -9.46
C PHE A 37 -19.75 -6.81 -9.86
N PHE A 38 -19.30 -5.62 -9.48
CA PHE A 38 -19.99 -4.37 -9.81
C PHE A 38 -19.05 -3.29 -10.34
N ASP A 39 -19.50 -2.53 -11.36
CA ASP A 39 -18.71 -1.48 -12.00
C ASP A 39 -18.72 -0.18 -11.16
N VAL A 40 -17.61 0.09 -10.48
CA VAL A 40 -17.43 1.30 -9.67
C VAL A 40 -17.57 2.55 -10.53
N LEU A 41 -17.12 2.53 -11.78
CA LEU A 41 -17.12 3.72 -12.63
C LEU A 41 -18.52 4.11 -13.09
N GLU A 42 -19.48 3.19 -13.13
CA GLU A 42 -20.84 3.50 -13.56
C GLU A 42 -21.49 4.55 -12.64
N GLU A 43 -21.44 4.32 -11.34
CA GLU A 43 -21.93 5.29 -10.36
C GLU A 43 -21.14 6.61 -10.43
N ARG A 44 -19.82 6.52 -10.61
CA ARG A 44 -18.94 7.69 -10.65
C ARG A 44 -19.15 8.57 -11.88
N ARG A 45 -19.54 8.00 -13.01
CA ARG A 45 -19.93 8.76 -14.22
C ARG A 45 -21.23 9.55 -14.03
N ARG A 46 -22.09 9.11 -13.12
CA ARG A 46 -23.37 9.78 -12.79
C ARG A 46 -23.21 10.80 -11.64
N SER A 47 -22.08 10.78 -10.93
CA SER A 47 -21.80 11.65 -9.78
C SER A 47 -20.81 12.79 -10.09
N SER A 48 -20.83 13.86 -9.29
CA SER A 48 -19.85 14.96 -9.39
C SER A 48 -18.49 14.57 -8.79
N ASP A 49 -17.40 14.87 -9.52
CA ASP A 49 -16.02 14.59 -9.08
C ASP A 49 -15.63 15.33 -7.80
N LEU A 50 -16.17 16.54 -7.59
CA LEU A 50 -15.93 17.31 -6.36
C LEU A 50 -16.69 16.70 -5.19
N SER A 51 -17.96 16.32 -5.41
CA SER A 51 -18.76 15.63 -4.38
C SER A 51 -18.08 14.33 -3.93
N TYR A 52 -17.57 13.55 -4.88
CA TYR A 52 -16.79 12.35 -4.60
C TYR A 52 -15.53 12.66 -3.79
N ALA A 53 -14.72 13.64 -4.20
CA ALA A 53 -13.46 13.97 -3.51
C ALA A 53 -13.65 14.52 -2.10
N PHE A 54 -14.73 15.27 -1.86
CA PHE A 54 -15.03 15.90 -0.57
C PHE A 54 -16.03 15.12 0.28
N ARG A 55 -16.37 13.88 -0.09
CA ARG A 55 -17.20 13.03 0.75
C ARG A 55 -16.55 12.81 2.13
N THR A 56 -17.40 12.48 3.09
CA THR A 56 -16.94 11.98 4.40
C THR A 56 -16.08 10.74 4.17
N PHE A 57 -14.87 10.75 4.72
CA PHE A 57 -13.95 9.61 4.67
C PHE A 57 -13.67 9.20 6.12
N ASN A 58 -14.21 8.06 6.52
CA ASN A 58 -14.17 7.59 7.91
C ASN A 58 -13.72 6.13 8.00
N PRO A 59 -12.46 5.84 7.65
CA PRO A 59 -11.96 4.47 7.66
C PRO A 59 -11.94 3.88 9.06
N GLN A 60 -12.20 2.58 9.15
CA GLN A 60 -12.11 1.80 10.38
C GLN A 60 -10.83 0.95 10.35
N PRO A 61 -9.71 1.44 10.91
CA PRO A 61 -8.46 0.70 10.98
C PRO A 61 -8.50 -0.39 12.06
N TYR A 62 -7.45 -1.22 12.09
CA TYR A 62 -7.30 -2.34 13.01
C TYR A 62 -7.55 -1.92 14.46
N ARG A 63 -8.57 -2.51 15.09
CA ARG A 63 -8.99 -2.23 16.48
C ARG A 63 -9.17 -0.73 16.80
N GLY A 64 -9.58 0.08 15.82
CA GLY A 64 -9.76 1.52 16.02
C GLY A 64 -8.46 2.29 16.23
N ALA A 65 -7.34 1.79 15.69
CA ALA A 65 -6.06 2.48 15.73
C ALA A 65 -6.19 3.93 15.22
N THR A 66 -5.60 4.88 15.93
CA THR A 66 -5.66 6.28 15.49
C THR A 66 -4.69 6.52 14.33
N PRO A 67 -5.01 7.41 13.37
CA PRO A 67 -4.05 7.85 12.37
C PRO A 67 -2.77 8.36 13.02
N ILE A 68 -1.62 7.87 12.54
CA ILE A 68 -0.30 8.24 13.06
C ILE A 68 0.37 9.19 12.07
N SER A 69 0.96 10.28 12.56
CA SER A 69 1.73 11.20 11.74
C SER A 69 3.08 10.58 11.34
N ALA A 70 3.62 10.97 10.18
CA ALA A 70 4.94 10.51 9.74
C ALA A 70 6.03 10.77 10.79
N ALA A 71 6.01 11.94 11.43
CA ALA A 71 6.96 12.29 12.48
C ALA A 71 6.84 11.38 13.74
N ALA A 72 5.61 11.05 14.15
CA ALA A 72 5.39 10.13 15.26
C ALA A 72 5.86 8.71 14.92
N LEU A 73 5.60 8.25 13.70
CA LEU A 73 6.08 6.96 13.21
C LEU A 73 7.61 6.90 13.21
N ASN A 74 8.28 7.92 12.65
CA ASN A 74 9.74 8.00 12.61
C ASN A 74 10.33 8.02 14.03
N ARG A 75 9.71 8.75 14.95
CA ARG A 75 10.12 8.77 16.36
C ARG A 75 10.03 7.38 17.01
N MET A 76 8.95 6.65 16.80
CA MET A 76 8.79 5.28 17.33
C MET A 76 9.90 4.34 16.83
N VAL A 77 10.34 4.50 15.59
CA VAL A 77 11.44 3.71 15.01
C VAL A 77 12.78 4.05 15.67
N LEU A 78 13.09 5.34 15.82
CA LEU A 78 14.32 5.81 16.46
C LEU A 78 14.41 5.40 17.94
N GLU A 79 13.26 5.38 18.63
CA GLU A 79 13.16 4.98 20.04
C GLU A 79 13.04 3.46 20.24
N SER A 80 13.08 2.66 19.16
CA SER A 80 12.92 1.21 19.24
C SER A 80 14.10 0.53 19.94
N GLN A 81 13.80 -0.54 20.67
CA GLN A 81 14.81 -1.39 21.31
C GLN A 81 15.69 -2.11 20.28
N TYR A 82 15.10 -2.53 19.15
CA TYR A 82 15.83 -3.23 18.09
C TYR A 82 16.88 -2.33 17.44
N LEU A 83 16.51 -1.10 17.05
CA LEU A 83 17.48 -0.18 16.46
C LEU A 83 18.56 0.23 17.48
N SER A 84 18.16 0.44 18.73
CA SER A 84 19.11 0.73 19.82
C SER A 84 20.15 -0.39 20.00
N TYR A 85 19.73 -1.65 19.90
CA TYR A 85 20.64 -2.81 19.94
C TYR A 85 21.59 -2.83 18.75
N VAL A 86 21.09 -2.63 17.53
CA VAL A 86 21.94 -2.62 16.32
C VAL A 86 22.98 -1.50 16.37
N ILE A 87 22.60 -0.33 16.89
CA ILE A 87 23.52 0.81 17.07
C ILE A 87 24.59 0.50 18.13
N GLN A 88 24.25 -0.21 19.21
CA GLN A 88 25.20 -0.58 20.27
C GLN A 88 26.23 -1.62 19.82
N GLU A 89 25.87 -2.51 18.89
CA GLU A 89 26.75 -3.53 18.32
C GLU A 89 27.72 -2.96 17.27
N SER A 90 27.54 -1.70 16.85
CA SER A 90 28.40 -1.02 15.89
C SER A 90 29.61 -0.40 16.58
N GLU A 91 30.74 -0.34 15.87
CA GLU A 91 31.97 0.31 16.36
C GLU A 91 31.92 1.85 16.22
N GLU A 92 30.94 2.37 15.48
CA GLU A 92 30.81 3.81 15.21
C GLU A 92 30.16 4.59 16.37
N PRO A 93 30.40 5.91 16.48
CA PRO A 93 29.80 6.73 17.53
C PRO A 93 28.27 6.70 17.48
N ARG A 94 27.64 6.50 18.64
CA ARG A 94 26.18 6.40 18.78
C ARG A 94 25.46 7.63 18.22
N GLU A 95 25.96 8.83 18.48
CA GLU A 95 25.33 10.06 17.96
C GLU A 95 25.33 10.11 16.44
N ALA A 96 26.44 9.72 15.79
CA ALA A 96 26.56 9.72 14.34
C ALA A 96 25.59 8.72 13.70
N LEU A 97 25.46 7.52 14.26
CA LEU A 97 24.53 6.49 13.79
C LEU A 97 23.06 6.91 13.97
N LEU A 98 22.72 7.65 15.03
CA LEU A 98 21.38 8.17 15.24
C LEU A 98 21.04 9.28 14.24
N GLU A 99 21.99 10.17 13.94
CA GLU A 99 21.83 11.20 12.92
C GLU A 99 21.65 10.57 11.53
N GLU A 100 22.46 9.56 11.21
CA GLU A 100 22.32 8.79 9.98
C GLU A 100 20.97 8.07 9.90
N ALA A 101 20.54 7.39 10.98
CA ALA A 101 19.24 6.73 11.03
C ALA A 101 18.07 7.72 10.83
N SER A 102 18.18 8.92 11.40
CA SER A 102 17.19 9.98 11.18
C SER A 102 17.17 10.44 9.73
N ALA A 103 18.32 10.66 9.12
CA ALA A 103 18.43 11.05 7.72
C ALA A 103 17.87 9.96 6.77
N LEU A 104 18.12 8.68 7.08
CA LEU A 104 17.55 7.55 6.37
C LEU A 104 16.03 7.55 6.47
N LEU A 105 15.46 7.78 7.66
CA LEU A 105 14.01 7.88 7.85
C LEU A 105 13.40 9.05 7.07
N ASP A 106 14.04 10.22 7.06
CA ASP A 106 13.57 11.37 6.29
C ASP A 106 13.60 11.07 4.77
N GLU A 107 14.62 10.35 4.30
CA GLU A 107 14.68 9.89 2.91
C GLU A 107 13.54 8.91 2.59
N MET A 108 13.33 7.88 3.41
CA MET A 108 12.43 6.79 3.05
C MET A 108 10.97 7.00 3.44
N SER A 109 10.67 7.71 4.52
CA SER A 109 9.35 7.67 5.18
C SER A 109 8.20 8.25 4.34
N GLN A 110 7.00 7.70 4.54
CA GLN A 110 5.78 8.20 3.93
C GLN A 110 5.33 9.52 4.58
N ASN A 111 4.57 10.34 3.86
CA ASN A 111 3.95 11.58 4.38
C ASN A 111 2.49 11.69 3.95
N LEU A 112 1.69 10.66 4.24
CA LEU A 112 0.29 10.51 3.88
C LEU A 112 -0.51 11.72 4.37
N GLN A 113 -1.10 12.44 3.43
CA GLN A 113 -1.90 13.62 3.70
C GLN A 113 -3.29 13.43 3.14
N LEU A 114 -4.30 13.37 4.01
CA LEU A 114 -5.69 13.15 3.58
C LEU A 114 -6.17 14.24 2.61
N GLY A 115 -5.78 15.51 2.81
CA GLY A 115 -6.10 16.58 1.86
C GLY A 115 -5.53 16.33 0.46
N PHE A 116 -4.32 15.77 0.38
CA PHE A 116 -3.70 15.39 -0.88
C PHE A 116 -4.38 14.16 -1.50
N ILE A 117 -4.75 13.17 -0.68
CA ILE A 117 -5.53 12.00 -1.13
C ILE A 117 -6.87 12.43 -1.75
N ARG A 118 -7.58 13.39 -1.15
CA ARG A 118 -8.83 13.92 -1.73
C ARG A 118 -8.62 14.58 -3.09
N LEU A 119 -7.58 15.42 -3.20
CA LEU A 119 -7.20 16.04 -4.47
C LEU A 119 -6.87 14.96 -5.52
N LEU A 120 -6.03 13.99 -5.15
CA LEU A 120 -5.63 12.90 -6.02
C LEU A 120 -6.84 12.05 -6.42
N GLY A 121 -7.76 11.77 -5.50
CA GLY A 121 -9.01 11.07 -5.77
C GLY A 121 -9.86 11.79 -6.82
N SER A 122 -9.94 13.12 -6.79
CA SER A 122 -10.65 13.89 -7.83
C SER A 122 -9.99 13.77 -9.20
N ILE A 123 -8.65 13.86 -9.26
CA ILE A 123 -7.88 13.73 -10.49
C ILE A 123 -8.00 12.30 -11.04
N MET A 124 -7.79 11.29 -10.20
CA MET A 124 -7.87 9.89 -10.55
C MET A 124 -9.27 9.50 -11.02
N ASN A 125 -10.34 10.05 -10.43
CA ASN A 125 -11.69 9.80 -10.90
C ASN A 125 -11.87 10.24 -12.37
N LYS A 126 -11.30 11.39 -12.76
CA LYS A 126 -11.34 11.85 -14.16
C LYS A 126 -10.49 10.96 -15.07
N VAL A 127 -9.29 10.62 -14.62
CA VAL A 127 -8.37 9.75 -15.37
C VAL A 127 -9.01 8.38 -15.60
N PHE A 128 -9.54 7.74 -14.56
CA PHE A 128 -10.13 6.40 -14.68
C PHE A 128 -11.40 6.39 -15.51
N LYS A 129 -12.28 7.40 -15.40
CA LYS A 129 -13.42 7.54 -16.32
C LYS A 129 -13.02 7.67 -17.79
N SER A 130 -11.85 8.25 -18.06
CA SER A 130 -11.32 8.45 -19.42
C SER A 130 -10.52 7.27 -19.94
N VAL A 131 -9.79 6.57 -19.05
CA VAL A 131 -8.83 5.53 -19.41
C VAL A 131 -9.46 4.15 -19.36
N PHE A 132 -10.48 3.92 -18.52
CA PHE A 132 -11.12 2.61 -18.35
C PHE A 132 -12.59 2.64 -18.77
N SER A 133 -13.03 1.54 -19.37
CA SER A 133 -14.44 1.31 -19.70
C SER A 133 -15.24 0.83 -18.47
N SER A 134 -14.65 -0.03 -17.64
CA SER A 134 -15.18 -0.40 -16.32
C SER A 134 -14.04 -0.70 -15.34
N ILE A 135 -14.36 -0.57 -14.05
CA ILE A 135 -13.58 -1.13 -12.95
C ILE A 135 -14.55 -1.98 -12.14
N HIS A 136 -14.46 -3.30 -12.29
CA HIS A 136 -15.28 -4.24 -11.56
C HIS A 136 -14.64 -4.55 -10.20
N VAL A 137 -15.45 -4.51 -9.15
CA VAL A 137 -15.07 -4.91 -7.79
C VAL A 137 -15.94 -6.08 -7.35
N ASN A 138 -15.34 -7.09 -6.73
CA ASN A 138 -16.05 -8.18 -6.06
C ASN A 138 -16.50 -7.72 -4.67
N GLU A 139 -17.81 -7.73 -4.42
CA GLU A 139 -18.39 -7.27 -3.15
C GLU A 139 -18.02 -8.17 -1.96
N ASP A 140 -17.99 -9.49 -2.17
CA ASP A 140 -17.60 -10.45 -1.14
C ASP A 140 -16.13 -10.29 -0.77
N GLY A 141 -15.25 -10.14 -1.77
CA GLY A 141 -13.82 -9.92 -1.54
C GLY A 141 -13.56 -8.61 -0.79
N LEU A 142 -14.28 -7.54 -1.14
CA LEU A 142 -14.19 -6.26 -0.45
C LEU A 142 -14.68 -6.35 1.00
N THR A 143 -15.80 -7.04 1.24
CA THR A 143 -16.36 -7.23 2.59
C THR A 143 -15.39 -8.03 3.47
N ARG A 144 -14.80 -9.10 2.93
CA ARG A 144 -13.77 -9.87 3.64
C ARG A 144 -12.53 -9.04 3.94
N LEU A 145 -12.08 -8.22 2.98
CA LEU A 145 -10.97 -7.29 3.20
C LEU A 145 -11.29 -6.28 4.31
N GLN A 146 -12.50 -5.72 4.31
CA GLN A 146 -12.94 -4.79 5.35
C GLN A 146 -12.92 -5.43 6.74
N GLN A 147 -13.42 -6.66 6.87
CA GLN A 147 -13.38 -7.43 8.12
C GLN A 147 -11.92 -7.71 8.54
N ALA A 148 -11.08 -8.15 7.61
CA ALA A 148 -9.68 -8.42 7.88
C ALA A 148 -8.92 -7.19 8.40
N ILE A 149 -9.14 -6.01 7.80
CA ILE A 149 -8.52 -4.74 8.23
C ILE A 149 -8.92 -4.37 9.66
N GLN A 150 -10.16 -4.66 10.07
CA GLN A 150 -10.65 -4.34 11.41
C GLN A 150 -10.12 -5.33 12.46
N GLU A 151 -9.99 -6.60 12.09
CA GLU A 151 -9.60 -7.68 13.01
C GLU A 151 -8.09 -7.92 13.11
N TYR A 152 -7.32 -7.59 12.06
CA TYR A 152 -5.88 -7.85 11.98
C TYR A 152 -5.14 -6.72 11.23
N PRO A 153 -3.84 -6.50 11.50
CA PRO A 153 -2.99 -5.80 10.57
C PRO A 153 -2.93 -6.54 9.22
N VAL A 154 -3.09 -5.80 8.12
CA VAL A 154 -3.15 -6.38 6.77
C VAL A 154 -1.95 -5.96 5.94
N ILE A 155 -1.36 -6.93 5.24
CA ILE A 155 -0.35 -6.73 4.21
C ILE A 155 -0.94 -7.16 2.86
N LEU A 156 -1.06 -6.20 1.95
CA LEU A 156 -1.54 -6.38 0.58
C LEU A 156 -0.37 -6.70 -0.34
N LEU A 157 -0.46 -7.83 -1.06
CA LEU A 157 0.54 -8.28 -2.02
C LEU A 157 -0.05 -8.38 -3.44
N PRO A 158 -0.43 -7.25 -4.07
CA PRO A 158 -0.97 -7.26 -5.43
C PRO A 158 0.07 -7.68 -6.48
N ASN A 159 -0.42 -8.24 -7.60
CA ASN A 159 0.41 -8.56 -8.77
C ASN A 159 0.80 -7.27 -9.53
N HIS A 160 2.09 -7.03 -9.78
CA HIS A 160 2.58 -5.78 -10.38
C HIS A 160 2.54 -5.81 -11.93
N ARG A 161 1.37 -5.58 -12.53
CA ARG A 161 1.22 -5.55 -14.00
C ARG A 161 1.47 -4.16 -14.59
N SER A 162 1.19 -3.09 -13.83
CA SER A 162 1.29 -1.69 -14.24
C SER A 162 1.56 -0.74 -13.07
N TYR A 163 2.15 0.43 -13.35
CA TYR A 163 2.21 1.54 -12.38
C TYR A 163 0.82 2.10 -12.02
N MET A 164 -0.23 1.70 -12.72
CA MET A 164 -1.60 2.10 -12.36
C MET A 164 -2.20 1.22 -11.25
N ASP A 165 -1.61 0.07 -10.95
CA ASP A 165 -2.22 -0.92 -10.06
C ASP A 165 -2.35 -0.38 -8.63
N PHE A 166 -1.28 0.24 -8.10
CA PHE A 166 -1.31 0.84 -6.76
C PHE A 166 -2.24 2.07 -6.68
N LEU A 167 -2.42 2.79 -7.80
CA LEU A 167 -3.36 3.91 -7.86
C LEU A 167 -4.81 3.42 -7.86
N VAL A 168 -5.10 2.35 -8.60
CA VAL A 168 -6.44 1.75 -8.66
C VAL A 168 -6.80 1.15 -7.30
N LEU A 169 -5.89 0.42 -6.66
CA LEU A 169 -6.13 -0.14 -5.33
C LEU A 169 -6.38 0.96 -4.29
N SER A 170 -5.52 1.98 -4.24
CA SER A 170 -5.71 3.14 -3.37
C SER A 170 -7.03 3.87 -3.63
N TYR A 171 -7.44 3.99 -4.90
CA TYR A 171 -8.71 4.62 -5.28
C TYR A 171 -9.92 3.79 -4.85
N ILE A 172 -9.87 2.48 -5.00
CA ILE A 172 -10.93 1.57 -4.54
C ILE A 172 -11.03 1.64 -3.02
N MET A 173 -9.91 1.54 -2.30
CA MET A 173 -9.90 1.65 -0.84
C MET A 173 -10.43 3.00 -0.36
N PHE A 174 -10.05 4.09 -1.05
CA PHE A 174 -10.68 5.38 -0.79
C PHE A 174 -12.20 5.28 -1.00
N THR A 175 -12.66 4.77 -2.15
CA THR A 175 -14.08 4.66 -2.55
C THR A 175 -14.94 3.99 -1.49
N TYR A 176 -14.45 2.92 -0.88
CA TYR A 176 -15.20 2.11 0.11
C TYR A 176 -14.88 2.45 1.57
N ASP A 177 -14.33 3.64 1.85
CA ASP A 177 -13.98 4.06 3.21
C ASP A 177 -13.06 3.06 3.94
N LEU A 178 -12.12 2.48 3.20
CA LEU A 178 -11.04 1.66 3.78
C LEU A 178 -9.79 2.52 3.98
N SER A 179 -9.00 2.19 5.01
CA SER A 179 -7.73 2.87 5.28
C SER A 179 -6.81 2.82 4.07
N ILE A 180 -6.37 3.98 3.57
CA ILE A 180 -5.44 4.06 2.43
C ILE A 180 -4.14 3.33 2.78
N PRO A 181 -3.65 2.44 1.89
CA PRO A 181 -2.49 1.64 2.20
C PRO A 181 -1.21 2.48 2.17
N VAL A 182 -0.24 2.09 2.99
CA VAL A 182 1.13 2.61 2.95
C VAL A 182 1.93 1.77 1.97
N ILE A 183 2.46 2.38 0.91
CA ILE A 183 2.96 1.66 -0.26
C ILE A 183 4.48 1.61 -0.27
N ALA A 184 5.06 0.42 -0.37
CA ALA A 184 6.48 0.24 -0.60
C ALA A 184 6.83 0.54 -2.08
N ALA A 185 7.55 1.63 -2.33
CA ALA A 185 7.95 2.05 -3.67
C ALA A 185 9.47 1.99 -3.87
N GLY A 186 9.92 1.66 -5.08
CA GLY A 186 11.35 1.66 -5.41
C GLY A 186 11.91 3.05 -5.75
N ILE A 187 13.22 3.26 -5.51
CA ILE A 187 13.97 4.51 -5.84
C ILE A 187 13.70 5.12 -7.24
N PRO A 188 13.55 4.39 -8.36
CA PRO A 188 13.43 5.07 -9.66
C PRO A 188 12.27 6.08 -9.74
N LEU A 189 11.24 5.93 -8.88
CA LEU A 189 10.16 6.92 -8.73
C LEU A 189 10.58 8.14 -7.87
N MET A 190 11.47 7.95 -6.89
CA MET A 190 12.03 9.02 -6.05
C MET A 190 12.89 10.02 -6.83
N GLY A 191 13.58 9.55 -7.88
CA GLY A 191 14.47 10.41 -8.69
C GLY A 191 13.74 11.56 -9.41
N MET A 192 12.40 11.48 -9.54
CA MET A 192 11.56 12.52 -10.12
C MET A 192 10.93 13.35 -9.00
N LYS A 193 11.60 14.41 -8.52
CA LYS A 193 11.20 15.20 -7.33
C LYS A 193 9.69 15.47 -7.21
N LEU A 194 9.04 15.91 -8.30
CA LEU A 194 7.59 16.20 -8.29
C LEU A 194 6.75 14.92 -8.09
N ILE A 195 7.04 13.87 -8.86
CA ILE A 195 6.29 12.61 -8.83
C ILE A 195 6.57 11.85 -7.52
N GLY A 196 7.82 11.84 -7.07
CA GLY A 196 8.22 11.27 -5.79
C GLY A 196 7.50 11.93 -4.62
N GLU A 197 7.40 13.26 -4.59
CA GLU A 197 6.65 13.96 -3.53
C GLU A 197 5.15 13.67 -3.61
N MET A 198 4.56 13.58 -4.81
CA MET A 198 3.17 13.15 -4.96
C MET A 198 2.94 11.74 -4.38
N PHE A 199 3.84 10.80 -4.63
CA PHE A 199 3.74 9.46 -4.07
C PHE A 199 3.95 9.45 -2.55
N ARG A 200 4.92 10.22 -2.04
CA ARG A 200 5.14 10.37 -0.60
C ARG A 200 3.89 10.89 0.10
N ARG A 201 3.25 11.91 -0.47
CA ARG A 201 2.02 12.53 0.05
C ARG A 201 0.79 11.64 -0.07
N SER A 202 0.85 10.61 -0.91
CA SER A 202 -0.19 9.59 -1.03
C SER A 202 0.09 8.31 -0.22
N GLY A 203 1.16 8.30 0.59
CA GLY A 203 1.47 7.20 1.51
C GLY A 203 2.58 6.26 1.03
N ALA A 204 3.30 6.60 -0.05
CA ALA A 204 4.45 5.80 -0.46
C ALA A 204 5.68 6.08 0.42
N PHE A 205 6.38 5.02 0.79
CA PHE A 205 7.72 5.07 1.37
C PHE A 205 8.72 4.41 0.41
N PHE A 206 9.94 4.91 0.37
CA PHE A 206 10.91 4.54 -0.66
C PHE A 206 11.93 3.52 -0.15
N ILE A 207 12.17 2.48 -0.95
CA ILE A 207 13.11 1.40 -0.64
C ILE A 207 14.24 1.38 -1.67
N ARG A 208 15.47 1.30 -1.17
CA ARG A 208 16.71 1.11 -1.96
C ARG A 208 16.79 -0.28 -2.58
N ARG A 209 17.27 -0.37 -3.82
CA ARG A 209 17.37 -1.63 -4.59
C ARG A 209 18.49 -2.56 -4.10
N ALA A 210 19.55 -2.00 -3.48
CA ALA A 210 20.69 -2.77 -3.02
C ALA A 210 20.40 -3.41 -1.66
N ILE A 211 20.26 -4.73 -1.63
CA ILE A 211 20.00 -5.50 -0.40
C ILE A 211 21.32 -5.91 0.25
N GLY A 212 21.43 -5.71 1.56
CA GLY A 212 22.45 -6.29 2.44
C GLY A 212 23.79 -5.55 2.56
N SER A 213 24.06 -4.48 1.79
CA SER A 213 25.34 -3.76 1.89
C SER A 213 25.41 -2.80 3.09
N ASP A 214 24.28 -2.26 3.52
CA ASP A 214 24.16 -1.22 4.54
C ASP A 214 23.34 -1.73 5.72
N LYS A 215 24.01 -2.17 6.78
CA LYS A 215 23.37 -2.81 7.94
C LYS A 215 22.43 -1.86 8.67
N LEU A 216 22.81 -0.59 8.82
CA LEU A 216 21.99 0.41 9.51
C LEU A 216 20.71 0.68 8.73
N TYR A 217 20.81 0.87 7.41
CA TYR A 217 19.65 1.04 6.55
C TYR A 217 18.66 -0.12 6.65
N TRP A 218 19.13 -1.36 6.61
CA TRP A 218 18.23 -2.52 6.72
C TRP A 218 17.61 -2.66 8.11
N ALA A 219 18.32 -2.25 9.16
CA ALA A 219 17.76 -2.20 10.51
C ALA A 219 16.65 -1.13 10.63
N VAL A 220 16.91 0.08 10.12
CA VAL A 220 15.92 1.19 10.09
C VAL A 220 14.69 0.80 9.27
N LEU A 221 14.88 0.26 8.07
CA LEU A 221 13.80 -0.16 7.19
C LEU A 221 12.95 -1.29 7.82
N SER A 222 13.60 -2.29 8.39
CA SER A 222 12.93 -3.41 9.06
C SER A 222 12.06 -2.91 10.21
N GLU A 223 12.61 -2.06 11.07
CA GLU A 223 11.86 -1.52 12.20
C GLU A 223 10.73 -0.58 11.77
N TYR A 224 10.95 0.20 10.71
CA TYR A 224 9.92 1.07 10.13
C TYR A 224 8.72 0.26 9.64
N VAL A 225 8.96 -0.78 8.84
CA VAL A 225 7.90 -1.70 8.38
C VAL A 225 7.21 -2.38 9.56
N ARG A 226 7.99 -2.86 10.53
CA ARG A 226 7.46 -3.48 11.76
C ARG A 226 6.58 -2.52 12.54
N THR A 227 6.96 -1.26 12.63
CA THR A 227 6.19 -0.23 13.35
C THR A 227 4.85 0.03 12.67
N ILE A 228 4.81 0.12 11.33
CA ILE A 228 3.55 0.24 10.57
C ILE A 228 2.64 -0.95 10.85
N VAL A 229 3.15 -2.18 10.73
CA VAL A 229 2.36 -3.40 10.93
C VAL A 229 1.87 -3.51 12.38
N ARG A 230 2.71 -3.19 13.37
CA ARG A 230 2.34 -3.27 14.81
C ARG A 230 1.32 -2.23 15.22
N THR A 231 1.40 -1.03 14.64
CA THR A 231 0.44 0.05 14.93
C THR A 231 -0.90 -0.18 14.23
N GLY A 232 -0.89 -0.78 13.04
CA GLY A 232 -2.10 -1.17 12.32
C GLY A 232 -3.01 0.00 11.89
N TYR A 233 -2.49 1.23 11.88
CA TYR A 233 -3.26 2.42 11.48
C TYR A 233 -3.64 2.40 9.99
N ALA A 234 -2.87 1.68 9.17
CA ALA A 234 -3.10 1.50 7.75
C ALA A 234 -2.59 0.14 7.28
N PRO A 235 -3.20 -0.48 6.26
CA PRO A 235 -2.64 -1.64 5.58
C PRO A 235 -1.30 -1.30 4.94
N LEU A 236 -0.39 -2.28 4.88
CA LEU A 236 0.88 -2.15 4.17
C LEU A 236 0.73 -2.78 2.78
N GLU A 237 1.11 -2.07 1.73
CA GLU A 237 1.09 -2.59 0.36
C GLU A 237 2.50 -2.83 -0.15
N PHE A 238 2.75 -4.05 -0.63
CA PHE A 238 4.05 -4.47 -1.13
C PHE A 238 3.94 -5.22 -2.44
N TYR A 239 4.74 -4.83 -3.43
CA TYR A 239 4.82 -5.53 -4.70
C TYR A 239 5.98 -6.51 -4.71
N VAL A 240 5.64 -7.79 -4.52
CA VAL A 240 6.53 -8.96 -4.49
C VAL A 240 7.57 -8.97 -5.61
N GLU A 241 7.19 -8.51 -6.81
CA GLU A 241 8.04 -8.62 -8.00
C GLU A 241 9.18 -7.59 -8.06
N GLY A 242 9.13 -6.47 -7.32
CA GLY A 242 10.20 -5.45 -7.27
C GLY A 242 10.59 -4.77 -8.61
N LEU A 243 10.14 -5.32 -9.75
CA LEU A 243 10.30 -4.89 -11.13
C LEU A 243 9.09 -5.41 -11.93
N ARG A 244 8.57 -4.58 -12.84
CA ARG A 244 7.53 -4.95 -13.80
C ARG A 244 7.88 -6.28 -14.48
N SER A 245 7.06 -7.31 -14.30
CA SER A 245 7.23 -8.56 -15.02
C SER A 245 7.01 -8.32 -16.53
N ARG A 246 8.10 -8.25 -17.31
CA ARG A 246 8.03 -8.23 -18.78
C ARG A 246 7.79 -9.62 -19.38
N THR A 247 7.73 -10.67 -18.55
CA THR A 247 7.74 -12.07 -19.00
C THR A 247 6.81 -13.03 -18.23
N LEU A 248 5.80 -12.54 -17.49
CA LEU A 248 4.82 -13.38 -16.77
C LEU A 248 5.44 -14.45 -15.85
N LYS A 249 6.71 -14.30 -15.47
CA LYS A 249 7.41 -15.16 -14.53
C LYS A 249 7.61 -14.37 -13.25
N SER A 250 6.95 -14.82 -12.19
CA SER A 250 7.12 -14.29 -10.84
C SER A 250 8.60 -14.38 -10.46
N LEU A 251 9.24 -13.23 -10.24
CA LEU A 251 10.61 -13.18 -9.72
C LEU A 251 10.57 -13.54 -8.23
N THR A 252 11.54 -14.34 -7.78
CA THR A 252 11.67 -14.71 -6.35
C THR A 252 11.61 -13.47 -5.46
N PRO A 253 10.69 -13.40 -4.46
CA PRO A 253 10.42 -12.18 -3.70
C PRO A 253 11.55 -11.87 -2.72
N LYS A 254 12.68 -11.32 -3.14
CA LYS A 254 13.80 -11.10 -2.19
C LYS A 254 13.43 -10.15 -1.04
N LEU A 255 12.61 -9.15 -1.32
CA LEU A 255 12.20 -8.13 -0.35
C LEU A 255 10.95 -8.54 0.44
N ALA A 256 9.96 -9.18 -0.18
CA ALA A 256 8.83 -9.75 0.57
C ALA A 256 9.28 -10.92 1.46
N TYR A 257 10.21 -11.75 0.98
CA TYR A 257 10.84 -12.78 1.81
C TYR A 257 11.62 -12.18 2.97
N PHE A 258 12.43 -11.14 2.73
CA PHE A 258 13.16 -10.44 3.80
C PHE A 258 12.20 -9.84 4.83
N ILE A 259 11.18 -9.10 4.41
CA ILE A 259 10.17 -8.55 5.32
C ILE A 259 9.45 -9.69 6.07
N SER A 260 9.09 -10.77 5.38
CA SER A 260 8.42 -11.92 6.03
C SER A 260 9.31 -12.70 7.00
N THR A 261 10.62 -12.80 6.76
CA THR A 261 11.53 -13.63 7.58
C THR A 261 12.26 -12.83 8.65
N SER A 262 12.44 -11.52 8.46
CA SER A 262 13.13 -10.65 9.42
C SER A 262 12.20 -9.71 10.19
N CYS A 263 11.00 -9.39 9.68
CA CYS A 263 10.05 -8.51 10.37
C CYS A 263 8.87 -9.27 11.01
N LEU A 264 8.58 -10.51 10.58
CA LEU A 264 7.37 -11.22 10.94
C LEU A 264 7.70 -12.60 11.56
N ASP A 265 7.26 -12.84 12.79
CA ASP A 265 7.45 -14.12 13.48
C ASP A 265 6.69 -15.25 12.75
N ASN A 266 7.12 -16.51 12.92
CA ASN A 266 6.62 -17.76 12.31
C ASN A 266 5.09 -18.07 12.44
N THR A 267 4.27 -17.12 12.89
CA THR A 267 2.81 -17.24 13.08
C THR A 267 2.00 -16.54 11.99
N SER A 268 2.59 -16.24 10.83
CA SER A 268 1.92 -15.70 9.66
C SER A 268 0.88 -16.68 9.14
N HIS A 269 -0.40 -16.35 9.24
CA HIS A 269 -1.43 -17.10 8.52
C HIS A 269 -1.58 -16.49 7.12
N PHE A 270 -1.16 -17.26 6.12
CA PHE A 270 -1.45 -16.96 4.72
C PHE A 270 -2.91 -17.29 4.48
N TYR A 271 -3.73 -16.27 4.29
CA TYR A 271 -5.09 -16.45 3.84
C TYR A 271 -5.12 -16.14 2.35
N GLU A 272 -5.26 -17.20 1.54
CA GLU A 272 -5.88 -17.07 0.23
C GLU A 272 -7.36 -16.79 0.48
N VAL A 273 -7.79 -15.58 0.16
CA VAL A 273 -9.19 -15.17 0.23
C VAL A 273 -9.74 -15.03 -1.18
#